data_AF-A0A1H2XGS2-F1
#
_entry.id   AF-A0A1H2XGS2-F1
#
_cell.length_a   1.000
_cell.length_b   1.000
_cell.length_c   1.000
_cell.angle_alpha   90.00
_cell.angle_beta   90.00
_cell.angle_gamma   90.00
#
_symmetry.space_group_name_H-M   'P 1'
#
loop_
_entity.id
_entity.type
_entity.pdbx_description
1 polymer ?
#
loop_
_entity_poly.entity_id
_entity_poly.type
_entity_poly.pdbx_seq_one_letter_code
_entity_poly.pdbx_strand_id
1 'polypeptide(L)'
;MFRVTIRGKFDGLSEAGRAAVLAATDTAFTETGTFTHDGTVSAFTFRCQVPAERDDDGEREATQRALAALDAHGHPYQVLRTAVTDMRQIKIRRKGRKP
;
A
#
# COMPACT_ATOMS: atom_id res chain seq x y z
N MET A 1 4.13 4.50 12.51
CA MET A 1 3.10 4.42 11.47
C MET A 1 3.76 4.62 10.12
N PHE A 2 3.57 3.68 9.21
CA PHE A 2 4.06 3.74 7.84
C PHE A 2 2.90 3.96 6.89
N ARG A 3 3.12 4.74 5.85
CA ARG A 3 2.18 4.88 4.74
C ARG A 3 2.79 4.20 3.52
N VAL A 4 2.16 3.15 3.04
CA VAL A 4 2.60 2.45 1.84
C VAL A 4 1.61 2.75 0.72
N THR A 5 2.15 3.11 -0.43
CA THR A 5 1.40 3.37 -1.65
C THR A 5 1.96 2.48 -2.76
N ILE A 6 1.16 1.54 -3.24
CA ILE A 6 1.51 0.67 -4.35
C ILE A 6 0.71 1.12 -5.56
N ARG A 7 1.38 1.60 -6.59
CA ARG A 7 0.78 1.92 -7.88
C ARG A 7 1.04 0.78 -8.84
N GLY A 8 -0.03 0.26 -9.42
CA GLY A 8 0.04 -0.80 -10.41
C GLY A 8 -0.92 -0.53 -11.57
N LYS A 9 -0.85 -1.39 -12.56
CA LYS A 9 -1.90 -1.53 -13.58
C LYS A 9 -2.55 -2.88 -13.45
N PHE A 10 -3.83 -2.94 -13.78
CA PHE A 10 -4.52 -4.21 -13.84
C PHE A 10 -4.14 -4.92 -15.13
N ASP A 11 -3.80 -6.21 -15.03
CA ASP A 11 -3.46 -7.02 -16.19
C ASP A 11 -4.51 -8.14 -16.27
N GLY A 12 -5.49 -7.98 -17.16
CA GLY A 12 -6.60 -8.93 -17.29
C GLY A 12 -7.54 -8.96 -16.08
N LEU A 13 -8.03 -7.79 -15.63
CA LEU A 13 -8.96 -7.71 -14.50
C LEU A 13 -10.24 -8.50 -14.80
N SER A 14 -10.55 -9.50 -13.97
CA SER A 14 -11.82 -10.21 -14.02
C SER A 14 -12.97 -9.27 -13.60
N GLU A 15 -14.20 -9.61 -13.96
CA GLU A 15 -15.39 -8.83 -13.60
C GLU A 15 -15.54 -8.67 -12.08
N ALA A 16 -15.16 -9.69 -11.30
CA ALA A 16 -15.11 -9.65 -9.84
C ALA A 16 -14.07 -8.66 -9.33
N GLY A 17 -12.88 -8.61 -9.95
CA GLY A 17 -11.85 -7.64 -9.59
C GLY A 17 -12.26 -6.21 -9.94
N ARG A 18 -12.95 -6.02 -11.07
CA ARG A 18 -13.57 -4.72 -11.41
C ARG A 18 -14.59 -4.31 -10.37
N ALA A 19 -15.49 -5.19 -9.95
CA ALA A 19 -16.52 -4.89 -8.96
C ALA A 19 -15.91 -4.51 -7.59
N ALA A 20 -14.89 -5.24 -7.14
CA ALA A 20 -14.20 -4.94 -5.88
C ALA A 20 -13.51 -3.57 -5.93
N VAL A 21 -12.90 -3.23 -7.06
CA VAL A 21 -12.23 -1.95 -7.27
C VAL A 21 -13.23 -0.80 -7.40
N LEU A 22 -14.34 -1.00 -8.12
CA LEU A 22 -15.44 -0.01 -8.20
C LEU A 22 -16.14 0.20 -6.86
N ALA A 23 -16.23 -0.84 -6.02
CA ALA A 23 -16.78 -0.72 -4.67
C ALA A 23 -15.84 0.08 -3.75
N ALA A 24 -14.53 0.04 -4.01
CA ALA A 24 -13.55 0.85 -3.30
C ALA A 24 -13.61 2.31 -3.76
N THR A 25 -14.54 3.04 -3.17
CA THR A 25 -14.71 4.50 -3.36
C THR A 25 -13.90 5.33 -2.36
N ASP A 26 -13.33 4.68 -1.36
CA ASP A 26 -12.56 5.36 -0.34
C ASP A 26 -11.16 5.74 -0.85
N THR A 27 -10.61 6.83 -0.32
CA THR A 27 -9.26 7.32 -0.68
C THR A 27 -8.34 7.45 0.52
N ALA A 28 -8.86 7.13 1.72
CA ALA A 28 -8.15 7.20 2.98
C ALA A 28 -7.13 6.07 3.11
N PHE A 29 -6.04 6.34 3.84
CA PHE A 29 -5.11 5.30 4.25
C PHE A 29 -5.74 4.52 5.41
N THR A 30 -6.11 3.27 5.18
CA THR A 30 -6.67 2.36 6.20
C THR A 30 -5.68 1.23 6.50
N GLU A 31 -5.82 0.58 7.65
CA GLU A 31 -4.95 -0.56 8.04
C GLU A 31 -5.14 -1.76 7.12
N THR A 32 -6.39 -1.98 6.70
CA THR A 32 -6.76 -3.00 5.70
C THR A 32 -6.24 -2.65 4.30
N GLY A 33 -6.01 -1.37 4.04
CA GLY A 33 -5.60 -0.85 2.75
C GLY A 33 -6.79 -0.54 1.84
N THR A 34 -6.66 0.55 1.10
CA THR A 34 -7.70 1.11 0.26
C THR A 34 -7.23 1.13 -1.19
N PHE A 35 -8.07 0.64 -2.11
CA PHE A 35 -7.82 0.77 -3.54
C PHE A 35 -8.43 2.05 -4.07
N THR A 36 -7.64 2.77 -4.84
CA THR A 36 -8.10 3.85 -5.71
C THR A 36 -7.86 3.45 -7.15
N HIS A 37 -8.81 3.72 -8.03
CA HIS A 37 -8.66 3.49 -9.45
C HIS A 37 -8.70 4.81 -10.22
N ASP A 38 -8.05 4.82 -11.39
CA ASP A 38 -8.30 5.86 -12.38
C ASP A 38 -9.70 5.68 -12.98
N GLY A 39 -10.33 6.72 -13.52
CA GLY A 39 -11.65 6.63 -14.17
C GLY A 39 -11.71 5.61 -15.31
N THR A 40 -10.56 5.27 -15.90
CA THR A 40 -10.44 4.22 -16.92
C THR A 40 -10.27 2.81 -16.37
N VAL A 41 -10.09 2.64 -15.04
CA VAL A 41 -9.80 1.36 -14.35
C VAL A 41 -8.61 0.61 -15.01
N SER A 42 -7.70 1.35 -15.64
CA SER A 42 -6.49 0.80 -16.26
C SER A 42 -5.36 0.69 -15.24
N ALA A 43 -5.30 1.65 -14.33
CA ALA A 43 -4.32 1.75 -13.27
C ALA A 43 -5.01 1.83 -11.91
N PHE A 44 -4.34 1.28 -10.91
CA PHE A 44 -4.77 1.39 -9.52
C PHE A 44 -3.65 1.90 -8.63
N THR A 45 -4.08 2.46 -7.51
CA THR A 45 -3.23 2.88 -6.42
C THR A 45 -3.79 2.24 -5.16
N PHE A 46 -3.06 1.28 -4.61
CA PHE A 46 -3.35 0.73 -3.30
C PHE A 46 -2.63 1.56 -2.24
N ARG A 47 -3.37 1.97 -1.22
CA ARG A 47 -2.86 2.79 -0.12
C ARG A 47 -3.18 2.09 1.18
N CYS A 48 -2.16 1.63 1.90
CA CYS A 48 -2.36 1.11 3.24
C CYS A 48 -1.51 1.89 4.24
N GLN A 49 -2.02 1.97 5.47
CA GLN A 49 -1.23 2.43 6.59
C GLN A 49 -0.87 1.24 7.46
N VAL A 50 0.40 1.07 7.76
CA VAL A 50 0.87 -0.02 8.61
C VAL A 50 1.28 0.57 9.96
N PRO A 51 0.57 0.26 11.06
CA PRO A 51 1.04 0.67 12.38
C PRO A 51 2.43 0.09 12.62
N ALA A 52 3.34 0.92 13.13
CA ALA A 52 4.66 0.45 13.53
C ALA A 52 4.50 -0.02 14.98
N GLU A 53 4.13 -1.28 15.16
CA GLU A 53 3.87 -1.86 16.48
C GLU A 53 5.18 -2.14 17.23
N ARG A 54 6.26 -2.37 16.49
CA ARG A 54 7.60 -2.60 17.02
C ARG A 54 8.57 -1.53 16.51
N ASP A 55 9.58 -1.21 17.31
CA ASP A 55 10.61 -0.23 16.94
C ASP A 55 11.44 -0.74 15.74
N ASP A 56 11.66 -2.06 15.67
CA ASP A 56 12.32 -2.76 14.56
C ASP A 56 11.47 -2.88 13.27
N ASP A 57 10.16 -2.59 13.32
CA ASP A 57 9.37 -2.56 12.09
C ASP A 57 10.01 -1.51 11.18
N GLY A 58 10.44 -1.94 9.99
CA GLY A 58 11.08 -1.10 8.99
C GLY A 58 10.23 -0.93 7.74
N GLU A 59 10.76 -0.24 6.74
CA GLU A 59 10.08 -0.10 5.43
C GLU A 59 9.83 -1.47 4.76
N ARG A 60 10.68 -2.46 5.04
CA ARG A 60 10.56 -3.82 4.51
C ARG A 60 9.35 -4.56 5.08
N GLU A 61 9.16 -4.55 6.41
CA GLU A 61 7.96 -5.09 7.07
C GLU A 61 6.70 -4.38 6.56
N ALA A 62 6.72 -3.04 6.50
CA ALA A 62 5.58 -2.27 6.02
C ALA A 62 5.22 -2.66 4.57
N THR A 63 6.22 -2.82 3.71
CA THR A 63 6.02 -3.30 2.32
C THR A 63 5.45 -4.71 2.29
N GLN A 64 5.95 -5.62 3.12
CA GLN A 64 5.46 -7.00 3.17
C GLN A 64 4.00 -7.06 3.64
N ARG A 65 3.63 -6.31 4.68
CA ARG A 65 2.22 -6.25 5.12
C ARG A 65 1.32 -5.64 4.05
N ALA A 66 1.80 -4.58 3.37
CA ALA A 66 1.08 -3.97 2.26
C ALA A 66 0.88 -4.95 1.08
N LEU A 67 1.92 -5.70 0.73
CA LEU A 67 1.86 -6.73 -0.31
C LEU A 67 0.98 -7.90 0.10
N ALA A 68 1.02 -8.33 1.36
CA ALA A 68 0.14 -9.40 1.86
C ALA A 68 -1.33 -8.98 1.83
N ALA A 69 -1.63 -7.73 2.20
CA ALA A 69 -2.98 -7.18 2.05
C ALA A 69 -3.40 -7.15 0.58
N LEU A 70 -2.54 -6.65 -0.31
CA LEU A 70 -2.76 -6.63 -1.77
C LEU A 70 -2.93 -8.04 -2.36
N ASP A 71 -2.16 -9.02 -1.91
CA ASP A 71 -2.22 -10.42 -2.33
C ASP A 71 -3.49 -11.11 -1.85
N ALA A 72 -3.98 -10.77 -0.65
CA ALA A 72 -5.26 -11.25 -0.13
C ALA A 72 -6.46 -10.81 -1.00
N HIS A 73 -6.33 -9.72 -1.76
CA HIS A 73 -7.34 -9.38 -2.77
C HIS A 73 -7.30 -10.35 -3.97
N GLY A 74 -6.18 -11.01 -4.26
CA GLY A 74 -6.10 -12.13 -5.21
C GLY A 74 -6.34 -11.73 -6.67
N HIS A 75 -6.03 -10.49 -7.05
CA HIS A 75 -6.24 -9.99 -8.40
C HIS A 75 -4.96 -10.07 -9.23
N PRO A 76 -5.02 -10.35 -10.54
CA PRO A 76 -3.86 -10.22 -11.40
C PRO A 76 -3.51 -8.74 -11.57
N TYR A 77 -2.37 -8.34 -11.02
CA TYR A 77 -1.88 -6.97 -11.10
C TYR A 77 -0.41 -6.92 -11.49
N GLN A 78 -0.03 -5.84 -12.17
CA GLN A 78 1.37 -5.51 -12.42
C GLN A 78 1.76 -4.29 -11.59
N VAL A 79 2.62 -4.48 -10.60
CA VAL A 79 3.18 -3.39 -9.78
C VAL A 79 4.11 -2.55 -10.66
N LEU A 80 3.83 -1.26 -10.76
CA LEU A 80 4.67 -0.30 -11.49
C LEU A 80 5.61 0.44 -10.53
N ARG A 81 5.09 0.82 -9.35
CA ARG A 81 5.85 1.59 -8.37
C ARG A 81 5.31 1.36 -6.97
N THR A 82 6.20 1.10 -6.03
CA THR A 82 5.88 1.07 -4.60
C THR A 82 6.59 2.23 -3.92
N ALA A 83 5.86 2.99 -3.11
CA ALA A 83 6.37 4.08 -2.31
C ALA A 83 6.00 3.81 -0.85
N VAL A 84 7.01 3.70 -0.01
CA VAL A 84 6.85 3.57 1.44
C VAL A 84 7.31 4.88 2.06
N THR A 85 6.51 5.37 2.99
CA THR A 85 6.81 6.59 3.74
C THR A 85 6.72 6.27 5.21
N ASP A 86 7.87 6.24 5.89
CA ASP A 86 7.91 6.16 7.35
C ASP A 86 7.57 7.52 7.96
N MET A 87 6.38 7.62 8.57
CA MET A 87 5.97 8.86 9.26
C MET A 87 6.80 9.09 10.54
N ARG A 88 7.51 8.08 11.06
CA ARG A 88 8.49 8.23 12.16
C ARG A 88 9.76 8.91 11.67
N GLN A 89 10.21 8.63 10.44
CA GLN A 89 11.37 9.30 9.83
C GLN A 89 11.07 10.75 9.41
N ILE A 90 9.80 11.09 9.19
CA ILE A 90 9.36 12.46 8.86
C ILE A 90 9.55 13.45 10.02
N LYS A 91 9.80 12.98 11.26
CA LYS A 91 10.19 13.85 12.37
C LYS A 91 11.55 13.46 12.95
N ILE A 92 12.53 14.26 12.56
CA ILE A 92 13.82 14.49 13.23
C ILE A 92 14.85 13.38 13.03
N ARG A 93 15.92 13.77 12.31
CA ARG A 93 17.26 13.19 12.40
C ARG A 93 17.61 12.81 13.84
N ARG A 94 17.36 11.59 14.27
CA ARG A 94 18.12 10.99 15.37
C ARG A 94 19.11 10.02 14.75
N LYS A 95 20.28 10.59 14.46
CA LYS A 95 21.51 9.87 14.16
C LYS A 95 21.69 8.83 15.26
N GLY A 96 21.42 7.56 14.93
CA GLY A 96 21.66 6.43 15.80
C GLY A 96 23.13 6.43 16.22
N ARG A 97 23.32 6.65 17.52
CA ARG A 97 24.59 6.57 18.23
C ARG A 97 25.13 5.15 18.06
N LYS A 98 26.25 4.99 17.35
CA LYS A 98 27.05 3.76 17.47
C LYS A 98 28.02 3.94 18.65
N PRO A 99 28.29 2.87 19.42
CA PRO A 99 29.02 2.90 20.68
C PRO A 99 30.47 3.34 20.53
#